data_AF-A0A2N3GC74-F1
#
_entry.id   AF-A0A2N3GC74-F1
#
_cell.length_a   1.000
_cell.length_b   1.000
_cell.length_c   1.000
_cell.angle_alpha   90.00
_cell.angle_beta   90.00
_cell.angle_gamma   90.00
#
_symmetry.space_group_name_H-M   'P 1'
#
loop_
_entity.id
_entity.type
_entity.pdbx_description
1 polymer ?
#
loop_
_entity_poly.entity_id
_entity_poly.type
_entity_poly.pdbx_seq_one_letter_code
_entity_poly.pdbx_strand_id
1 'polypeptide(L)' 'MAALPFGVGPMELGLVALVVLLLFGPKRLPQLGKSIGKTVKAIRDGVDGKDEDADDTSVKSSASTTKKDADDDE' A
#
# COMPACT_ATOMS: atom_id res chain seq x y z
N MET A 1 23.69 2.25 26.10
CA MET A 1 22.75 3.27 25.58
C MET A 1 23.46 4.01 24.46
N ALA A 2 22.77 4.21 23.33
CA ALA A 2 23.22 4.75 22.04
C ALA A 2 23.90 3.76 21.08
N ALA A 3 23.11 3.29 20.11
CA ALA A 3 23.58 2.89 18.78
C ALA A 3 22.47 3.17 17.76
N LEU A 4 22.46 4.38 17.21
CA LEU A 4 22.01 4.65 15.85
C LEU A 4 23.05 5.61 15.28
N PRO A 5 23.83 5.14 14.30
CA PRO A 5 23.53 5.57 12.94
C PRO A 5 23.76 4.44 11.91
N PHE A 6 22.74 4.12 11.12
CA PHE A 6 22.81 3.27 9.91
C PHE A 6 23.10 1.75 10.09
N GLY A 7 22.97 1.22 11.29
CA GLY A 7 23.19 -0.21 11.58
C GLY A 7 21.95 -1.01 11.96
N VAL A 8 20.73 -0.59 11.56
CA VAL A 8 19.54 -1.42 11.79
C VAL A 8 19.57 -2.61 10.84
N GLY A 9 19.95 -3.77 11.37
CA GLY A 9 19.90 -5.02 10.63
C GLY A 9 18.47 -5.39 10.27
N PRO A 10 18.27 -6.26 9.27
CA PRO A 10 16.95 -6.72 8.86
C PRO A 10 16.15 -7.35 10.01
N MET A 11 16.84 -7.90 11.03
CA MET A 11 16.21 -8.43 12.23
C MET A 11 15.60 -7.34 13.13
N GLU A 12 16.33 -6.24 13.38
CA GLU A 12 15.85 -5.12 14.19
C GLU A 12 14.75 -4.34 13.45
N LEU A 13 14.92 -4.13 12.13
CA LEU A 13 13.88 -3.53 11.30
C LEU A 13 12.61 -4.40 11.29
N GLY A 14 12.76 -5.72 11.25
CA GLY A 14 11.66 -6.66 11.38
C GLY A 14 10.92 -6.54 12.72
N LEU A 15 11.66 -6.36 13.82
CA LEU A 15 11.07 -6.19 15.16
C LEU A 15 10.29 -4.86 15.27
N VAL A 16 10.83 -3.76 14.74
CA VAL A 16 10.13 -2.46 14.70
C VAL A 16 8.90 -2.56 13.79
N ALA A 17 9.06 -3.15 12.60
CA ALA A 17 7.97 -3.38 11.67
C ALA A 17 6.85 -4.20 12.32
N LEU A 18 7.18 -5.24 13.10
CA LEU A 18 6.21 -6.06 13.83
C LEU A 18 5.39 -5.23 14.82
N VAL A 19 6.03 -4.37 15.62
CA VAL A 19 5.33 -3.47 16.55
C VAL A 19 4.40 -2.51 15.81
N VAL A 20 4.88 -1.90 14.72
CA VAL A 20 4.06 -1.03 13.87
C VAL A 20 2.90 -1.80 13.23
N LEU A 21 3.14 -3.05 12.81
CA LEU A 21 2.12 -3.93 12.24
C LEU A 21 1.03 -4.30 13.25
N LEU A 22 1.37 -4.41 14.53
CA LEU A 22 0.38 -4.67 15.59
C LEU A 22 -0.49 -3.44 15.86
N LEU A 23 0.09 -2.23 15.83
CA LEU A 23 -0.66 -0.98 16.02
C LEU A 23 -1.55 -0.64 14.83
N PHE A 24 -1.00 -0.70 13.61
CA PHE A 24 -1.69 -0.26 12.39
C PHE A 24 -2.34 -1.41 11.61
N GLY A 25 -1.84 -2.64 11.75
CA GLY A 25 -2.29 -3.81 11.01
C GLY A 25 -1.52 -4.05 9.70
N PRO A 26 -1.28 -5.31 9.31
CA PRO A 26 -0.54 -5.66 8.08
C PRO A 26 -1.20 -5.20 6.79
N LYS A 27 -2.52 -5.01 6.80
CA LYS A 27 -3.28 -4.53 5.65
C LYS A 27 -3.22 -3.01 5.45
N ARG A 28 -2.94 -2.22 6.50
CA ARG A 28 -2.97 -0.75 6.42
C ARG A 28 -1.67 -0.16 5.90
N LEU A 29 -0.51 -0.73 6.25
CA LEU A 29 0.79 -0.31 5.70
C LEU A 29 0.85 -0.31 4.15
N PRO A 30 0.48 -1.38 3.44
CA PRO A 30 0.52 -1.38 1.98
C PRO A 30 -0.53 -0.44 1.36
N GLN A 31 -1.67 -0.23 2.03
CA GLN A 31 -2.70 0.70 1.57
C GLN A 31 -2.21 2.16 1.65
N LEU A 32 -1.58 2.53 2.77
CA LEU A 32 -0.93 3.84 2.97
C LEU A 32 0.26 4.03 2.04
N GLY A 33 1.06 2.99 1.82
CA GLY A 33 2.18 3.02 0.88
C GLY A 33 1.73 3.23 -0.56
N LYS A 34 0.61 2.63 -0.98
CA LYS A 34 0.03 2.87 -2.32
C LYS A 34 -0.45 4.31 -2.50
N SER A 35 -1.12 4.91 -1.51
CA SER A 35 -1.58 6.30 -1.61
C SER A 35 -0.42 7.29 -1.61
N ILE A 36 0.54 7.13 -0.69
CA ILE A 36 1.76 7.95 -0.65
C ILE A 36 2.58 7.75 -1.93
N GLY A 37 2.66 6.51 -2.43
CA GLY A 37 3.37 6.18 -3.67
C GLY A 37 2.80 6.91 -4.88
N LYS A 38 1.47 6.98 -5.02
CA LYS A 38 0.80 7.79 -6.07
C LYS A 38 1.19 9.28 -5.95
N THR A 39 1.20 9.84 -4.74
CA THR A 39 1.60 11.24 -4.51
C THR A 39 3.07 11.48 -4.85
N VAL A 40 3.98 10.62 -4.39
CA VAL A 40 5.42 10.72 -4.69
C VAL A 40 5.68 10.55 -6.18
N LYS A 41 4.97 9.64 -6.86
CA LYS A 41 5.04 9.45 -8.31
C LYS A 41 4.65 10.72 -9.04
N ALA A 42 3.52 11.34 -8.69
CA ALA A 42 3.08 12.60 -9.29
C ALA A 42 4.06 13.76 -9.03
N ILE A 43 4.65 13.85 -7.83
CA ILE A 43 5.68 14.85 -7.52
C ILE A 43 6.92 14.64 -8.40
N ARG A 44 7.39 13.39 -8.53
CA ARG A 44 8.55 13.07 -9.36
C ARG A 44 8.28 13.37 -10.83
N ASP A 45 7.15 12.92 -11.36
CA ASP A 45 6.79 13.11 -12.77
C ASP A 45 6.67 14.62 -13.11
N GLY A 46 6.12 15.44 -12.20
CA GLY A 46 6.08 16.90 -12.35
C GLY A 46 7.45 17.60 -12.23
N VAL A 47 8.38 17.06 -11.44
CA VAL A 47 9.77 17.57 -11.34
C VAL A 47 10.61 17.16 -12.55
N ASP A 48 10.40 15.96 -13.07
CA ASP A 48 11.07 15.44 -14.27
C ASP A 48 10.45 15.96 -15.58
N GLY A 49 9.40 16.79 -15.51
CA GLY A 49 8.73 17.39 -16.67
C GLY A 49 8.02 16.37 -17.57
N LYS A 50 7.66 15.20 -17.02
CA LYS A 50 6.90 14.16 -17.70
C LYS A 50 5.43 14.35 -17.34
N ASP A 51 4.74 15.15 -18.13
CA ASP A 51 3.27 15.24 -18.10
C ASP A 51 2.69 13.95 -18.73
N GLU A 52 2.67 12.86 -17.97
CA GLU A 52 1.94 11.64 -18.32
C GLU A 52 0.62 11.62 -17.52
N ASP A 53 -0.50 11.74 -18.23
CA ASP A 53 -1.87 11.65 -17.69
C ASP A 53 -2.01 10.44 -16.75
N ALA A 54 -2.28 10.71 -15.47
CA ALA A 54 -2.44 9.69 -14.45
C ALA A 54 -3.79 8.98 -14.59
N ASP A 55 -3.88 8.02 -15.52
CA ASP A 55 -5.06 7.15 -15.65
C ASP A 55 -5.07 6.09 -14.54
N ASP A 56 -6.18 6.07 -13.80
CA ASP A 56 -6.39 5.30 -12.59
C ASP A 56 -6.53 3.81 -12.90
N THR A 57 -5.47 3.03 -12.70
CA THR A 57 -5.56 1.58 -12.58
C THR A 57 -5.42 1.15 -11.13
N SER A 58 -6.42 1.50 -10.31
CA SER A 58 -6.73 0.71 -9.12
C SER A 58 -7.49 -0.55 -9.53
N VAL A 59 -6.73 -1.57 -9.93
CA VAL A 59 -7.23 -2.93 -10.12
C VAL A 59 -7.90 -3.41 -8.83
N LYS A 60 -9.21 -3.59 -8.95
CA LYS A 60 -10.10 -4.39 -8.12
C LYS A 60 -9.37 -5.56 -7.44
N SER A 61 -9.43 -5.63 -6.11
CA SER A 61 -9.35 -6.91 -5.41
C SER A 61 -10.08 -6.90 -4.07
N SER A 62 -11.18 -7.67 -4.08
CA SER A 62 -11.74 -8.45 -2.99
C SER A 62 -12.53 -7.75 -1.87
N ALA A 63 -13.81 -7.53 -2.18
CA ALA A 63 -14.91 -7.78 -1.25
C ALA A 63 -16.02 -8.52 -2.02
N SER A 64 -15.90 -9.85 -2.12
CA SER A 64 -16.96 -10.72 -2.63
C SER A 64 -17.97 -10.99 -1.53
N THR A 65 -19.09 -10.27 -1.55
CA THR A 65 -20.33 -10.65 -0.84
C THR A 65 -21.48 -10.12 -1.70
N THR A 66 -22.18 -11.02 -2.42
CA THR A 66 -23.65 -11.03 -2.59
C THR A 66 -24.07 -12.08 -3.63
N LYS A 67 -24.81 -13.07 -3.13
CA LYS A 67 -25.98 -13.77 -3.71
C LYS A 67 -25.93 -14.25 -5.16
N LYS A 68 -25.86 -15.57 -5.29
CA LYS A 68 -26.35 -16.34 -6.44
C LYS A 68 -27.87 -16.43 -6.30
N ASP A 69 -28.58 -15.46 -6.84
CA ASP A 69 -29.97 -15.64 -7.26
C ASP A 69 -29.91 -16.25 -8.66
N ALA A 70 -30.35 -17.51 -8.78
CA ALA A 70 -30.56 -18.20 -10.04
C ALA A 70 -31.92 -18.89 -9.93
N ASP A 71 -32.95 -18.12 -10.24
CA ASP A 71 -34.33 -18.52 -10.53
C ASP A 71 -34.69 -17.73 -11.80
N ASP A 72 -34.78 -18.43 -12.94
CA ASP A 72 -35.50 -18.12 -14.20
C ASP A 72 -35.08 -19.23 -15.20
N ASP A 73 -35.85 -20.31 -15.39
CA ASP A 73 -36.99 -20.47 -16.31
C ASP A 73 -36.56 -20.64 -17.78
N GLU A 74 -36.36 -21.90 -18.19
CA GLU A 74 -37.07 -22.60 -19.29
C GLU A 74 -36.71 -24.10 -19.27
#